data_AF-A0A1F3T6D8-F1
#
_entry.id   AF-A0A1F3T6D8-F1
#
_cell.length_a   1.000
_cell.length_b   1.000
_cell.length_c   1.000
_cell.angle_alpha   90.00
_cell.angle_beta   90.00
_cell.angle_gamma   90.00
#
_symmetry.space_group_name_H-M   'P 1'
#
loop_
_entity.id
_entity.type
_entity.pdbx_description
1 polymer ?
#
loop_
_entity_poly.entity_id
_entity_poly.type
_entity_poly.pdbx_seq_one_letter_code
_entity_poly.pdbx_strand_id
1 'polypeptide(L)'
;MIKFLLIFALFFVSPQLISATYYDRLLARGLGEYWLKLIHFEQNYFLPSSSRADRTDFFFYREGPSDPEKELNETIAAFQTGLPLVGEKGLHPQCAYPERLKLIKNLYITDLKEVDCAQFRAWKKNYQPHEISLMFKQPLSKNTANFLGEVFLKIKTDKNTEYACYFNIVENVKNYYLPKQVQRLVGLNSLEIKIEDYDTFVKNQVNYLSSDFYEYQLKLSPEEMDRIINHIWELQNSHTFNYYMVSENRSFFTASLLQVGKDHWDLVKNNKFYFTPRDLIRNLTIYQDEVEKTKYYSFTTKNEVALEKRFPEKSHKNQKIEFTSAFAQNHPIVGFGYQAGYHGILSSGQGHLDHSNLDFLKINMTYDTVVKKYKVPEISIFDYAYLYPITKGNFGWSQKGAVKKDYVEDIDLSFKSRNRLYYGMGVTFKLGGTFSFFSGLEYQRSSYTKKHDRLGPWGEWLMVFDSFSNGKIFLRQKIISSFLENLKDSYYVENEASVSASILENYEVFLRNTVVTKTGGFNLGQYQIMLGVGKYF
;
A
#
# COMPACT_ATOMS: atom_id res chain seq x y z
N MET A 1 -43.99 15.16 52.85
CA MET A 1 -43.00 14.09 52.63
C MET A 1 -42.18 14.26 51.36
N ILE A 2 -42.74 14.64 50.21
CA ILE A 2 -41.99 14.71 48.93
C ILE A 2 -40.95 15.86 48.88
N LYS A 3 -41.18 17.00 49.56
CA LYS A 3 -40.19 18.09 49.66
C LYS A 3 -38.98 17.77 50.56
N PHE A 4 -39.08 16.81 51.47
CA PHE A 4 -37.97 16.40 52.34
C PHE A 4 -37.05 15.35 51.68
N LEU A 5 -37.58 14.56 50.74
CA LEU A 5 -36.82 13.56 49.97
C LEU A 5 -35.89 14.17 48.92
N LEU A 6 -36.26 15.32 48.33
CA LEU A 6 -35.42 16.03 47.36
C LEU A 6 -34.19 16.71 47.98
N ILE A 7 -34.28 17.12 49.25
CA ILE A 7 -33.14 17.73 49.96
C ILE A 7 -32.15 16.64 50.41
N PHE A 8 -32.62 15.45 50.77
CA PHE A 8 -31.74 14.33 51.13
C PHE A 8 -31.00 13.73 49.92
N ALA A 9 -31.57 13.80 48.71
CA ALA A 9 -30.89 13.36 47.49
C ALA A 9 -29.72 14.28 47.07
N LEU A 10 -29.71 15.54 47.48
CA LEU A 10 -28.62 16.49 47.20
C LEU A 10 -27.41 16.31 48.15
N PHE A 11 -27.57 15.63 49.28
CA PHE A 11 -26.47 15.39 50.24
C PHE A 11 -25.74 14.04 50.02
N PHE A 12 -26.24 13.16 49.15
CA PHE A 12 -25.61 11.88 48.82
C PHE A 12 -24.90 11.83 47.46
N VAL A 13 -24.94 12.91 46.68
CA VAL A 13 -24.01 13.06 45.55
C VAL A 13 -22.72 13.63 46.12
N SER A 14 -21.88 12.75 46.69
CA SER A 14 -20.48 13.09 46.91
C SER A 14 -19.92 13.56 45.56
N PRO A 15 -19.43 14.80 45.41
CA PRO A 15 -18.67 15.16 44.25
C PRO A 15 -17.38 14.36 44.37
N GLN A 16 -17.32 13.17 43.76
CA GLN A 16 -16.04 12.70 43.28
C GLN A 16 -15.61 13.78 42.29
N LEU A 17 -14.78 14.70 42.76
CA LEU A 17 -13.92 15.50 41.91
C LEU A 17 -13.06 14.50 41.15
N ILE A 18 -13.59 13.98 40.04
CA ILE A 18 -12.78 13.36 39.02
C ILE A 18 -11.92 14.52 38.50
N SER A 19 -10.71 14.62 39.01
CA SER A 19 -9.71 15.52 38.44
C SER A 19 -9.60 15.14 36.97
N ALA A 20 -9.94 16.06 36.07
CA ALA A 20 -9.82 15.84 34.63
C ALA A 20 -8.42 15.31 34.32
N THR A 21 -8.34 14.22 33.55
CA THR A 21 -7.05 13.61 33.22
C THR A 21 -6.25 14.55 32.33
N TYR A 22 -4.96 14.26 32.10
CA TYR A 22 -4.20 15.03 31.11
C TYR A 22 -4.80 14.90 29.70
N TYR A 23 -5.38 13.75 29.40
CA TYR A 23 -6.04 13.49 28.11
C TYR A 23 -7.33 14.31 27.96
N ASP A 24 -8.18 14.36 28.99
CA ASP A 24 -9.36 15.25 29.01
C ASP A 24 -8.99 16.71 28.75
N ARG A 25 -7.87 17.16 29.34
CA ARG A 25 -7.36 18.53 29.14
C ARG A 25 -6.84 18.79 27.72
N LEU A 26 -6.28 17.78 27.04
CA LEU A 26 -5.92 17.87 25.62
C LEU A 26 -7.17 17.93 24.75
N LEU A 27 -8.15 17.05 25.00
CA LEU A 27 -9.41 17.02 24.26
C LEU A 27 -10.15 18.36 24.36
N ALA A 28 -10.24 18.92 25.57
CA ALA A 28 -10.86 20.23 25.80
C ALA A 28 -10.17 21.40 25.07
N ARG A 29 -8.91 21.22 24.65
CA ARG A 29 -8.13 22.19 23.88
C ARG A 29 -8.13 21.91 22.37
N GLY A 30 -8.80 20.85 21.91
CA GLY A 30 -8.76 20.41 20.51
C GLY A 30 -7.43 19.79 20.10
N LEU A 31 -6.61 19.33 21.05
CA LEU A 31 -5.26 18.81 20.80
C LEU A 31 -5.19 17.27 20.81
N GLY A 32 -6.33 16.60 21.01
CA GLY A 32 -6.40 15.14 21.08
C GLY A 32 -6.02 14.46 19.76
N GLU A 33 -6.52 14.95 18.61
CA GLU A 33 -6.16 14.39 17.30
C GLU A 33 -4.68 14.56 17.00
N TYR A 34 -4.11 15.71 17.35
CA TYR A 34 -2.68 15.97 17.17
C TYR A 34 -1.81 15.01 18.00
N TRP A 35 -2.21 14.73 19.24
CA TRP A 35 -1.55 13.70 20.06
C TRP A 35 -1.56 12.34 19.37
N LEU A 36 -2.72 11.90 18.87
CA LEU A 36 -2.85 10.62 18.17
C LEU A 36 -1.92 10.56 16.95
N LYS A 37 -1.74 11.65 16.20
CA LYS A 37 -0.80 11.71 15.08
C LYS A 37 0.66 11.59 15.51
N LEU A 38 1.06 12.27 16.60
CA LEU A 38 2.44 12.19 17.13
C LEU A 38 2.83 10.79 17.59
N ILE A 39 1.85 9.98 18.01
CA ILE A 39 2.08 8.58 18.40
C ILE A 39 1.67 7.58 17.30
N HIS A 40 1.35 8.05 16.09
CA HIS A 40 0.90 7.23 14.96
C HIS A 40 -0.32 6.33 15.26
N PHE A 41 -1.23 6.79 16.11
CA PHE A 41 -2.42 6.06 16.53
C PHE A 41 -3.55 6.15 15.51
N GLU A 42 -3.91 5.01 14.94
CA GLU A 42 -4.97 4.89 13.95
C GLU A 42 -6.25 4.37 14.60
N GLN A 43 -7.33 5.14 14.45
CA GLN A 43 -8.65 4.74 14.91
C GLN A 43 -9.32 3.80 13.91
N ASN A 44 -9.70 2.62 14.38
CA ASN A 44 -10.33 1.59 13.55
C ASN A 44 -11.78 1.31 14.03
N TYR A 45 -12.72 1.23 13.08
CA TYR A 45 -14.13 0.93 13.38
C TYR A 45 -14.43 -0.58 13.48
N PHE A 46 -13.66 -1.41 12.76
CA PHE A 46 -13.89 -2.87 12.63
C PHE A 46 -12.72 -3.71 13.16
N LEU A 47 -11.58 -3.09 13.42
CA LEU A 47 -10.40 -3.69 14.03
C LEU A 47 -10.09 -2.90 15.32
N PRO A 48 -9.31 -3.45 16.25
CA PRO A 48 -8.80 -2.66 17.36
C PRO A 48 -8.04 -1.42 16.85
N SER A 49 -8.32 -0.26 17.44
CA SER A 49 -7.50 0.93 17.22
C SER A 49 -6.12 0.69 17.84
N SER A 50 -5.07 1.04 17.10
CA SER A 50 -3.71 0.90 17.58
C SER A 50 -2.78 1.87 16.86
N SER A 51 -1.67 2.15 17.51
CA SER A 51 -0.52 2.74 16.86
C SER A 51 0.05 1.85 15.76
N ARG A 52 0.56 2.51 14.71
CA ARG A 52 1.40 1.92 13.65
C ARG A 52 2.90 2.02 13.95
N ALA A 53 3.27 2.81 14.96
CA ALA A 53 4.53 2.63 15.66
C ALA A 53 4.40 1.40 16.56
N ASP A 54 5.24 0.40 16.33
CA ASP A 54 5.10 -0.93 16.95
C ASP A 54 6.20 -1.24 17.96
N ARG A 55 7.33 -0.53 17.90
CA ARG A 55 8.46 -0.83 18.76
C ARG A 55 8.36 -0.12 20.10
N THR A 56 8.64 -0.87 21.15
CA THR A 56 8.44 -0.46 22.55
C THR A 56 9.36 0.69 22.98
N ASP A 57 10.43 0.97 22.24
CA ASP A 57 11.36 2.08 22.48
C ASP A 57 10.80 3.44 22.05
N PHE A 58 9.67 3.47 21.31
CA PHE A 58 8.97 4.71 20.95
C PHE A 58 7.94 5.18 22.00
N PHE A 59 7.53 4.27 22.89
CA PHE A 59 6.51 4.48 23.91
C PHE A 59 7.12 4.46 25.31
N PHE A 60 6.60 5.30 26.20
CA PHE A 60 6.94 5.23 27.63
C PHE A 60 6.08 4.22 28.38
N TYR A 61 4.85 4.01 27.93
CA TYR A 61 3.95 2.98 28.45
C TYR A 61 4.09 1.69 27.63
N ARG A 62 4.21 0.54 28.32
CA ARG A 62 4.41 -0.77 27.67
C ARG A 62 3.30 -1.13 26.67
N GLU A 63 2.07 -0.74 26.95
CA GLU A 63 0.90 -0.93 26.07
C GLU A 63 0.47 0.40 25.43
N GLY A 64 1.41 1.35 25.31
CA GLY A 64 1.21 2.65 24.67
C GLY A 64 0.64 2.57 23.25
N PRO A 65 0.99 1.58 22.41
CA PRO A 65 0.35 1.39 21.12
C PRO A 65 -1.17 1.23 21.17
N SER A 66 -1.73 0.74 22.27
CA SER A 66 -3.17 0.47 22.44
C SER A 66 -3.87 1.44 23.40
N ASP A 67 -3.12 2.21 24.19
CA ASP A 67 -3.66 3.08 25.24
C ASP A 67 -3.01 4.47 25.15
N PRO A 68 -3.55 5.36 24.29
CA PRO A 68 -2.97 6.68 24.04
C PRO A 68 -3.07 7.60 25.27
N GLU A 69 -4.02 7.36 26.18
CA GLU A 69 -4.17 8.14 27.40
C GLU A 69 -3.09 7.77 28.43
N LYS A 70 -2.84 6.47 28.65
CA LYS A 70 -1.75 6.05 29.53
C LYS A 70 -0.38 6.41 28.96
N GLU A 71 -0.19 6.31 27.65
CA GLU A 71 1.05 6.77 27.01
C GLU A 71 1.30 8.26 27.28
N LEU A 72 0.27 9.11 27.23
CA LEU A 72 0.40 10.53 27.55
C LEU A 72 0.84 10.73 28.99
N ASN A 73 0.22 10.03 29.93
CA ASN A 73 0.55 10.14 31.35
C ASN A 73 1.99 9.71 31.63
N GLU A 74 2.44 8.59 31.06
CA GLU A 74 3.82 8.12 31.17
C GLU A 74 4.81 9.04 30.45
N THR A 75 4.43 9.64 29.31
CA THR A 75 5.26 10.65 28.64
C THR A 75 5.49 11.87 29.54
N ILE A 76 4.43 12.36 30.20
CA ILE A 76 4.53 13.48 31.14
C ILE A 76 5.42 13.10 32.33
N ALA A 77 5.22 11.92 32.92
CA ALA A 77 6.04 11.43 34.03
C ALA A 77 7.52 11.30 33.63
N ALA A 78 7.80 10.77 32.44
CA ALA A 78 9.15 10.67 31.90
C ALA A 78 9.78 12.06 31.68
N PHE A 79 8.99 13.04 31.25
CA PHE A 79 9.48 14.41 31.09
C PHE A 79 9.78 15.11 32.43
N GLN A 80 9.02 14.80 33.47
CA GLN A 80 9.23 15.36 34.82
C GLN A 80 10.41 14.71 35.56
N THR A 81 10.57 13.38 35.41
CA THR A 81 11.61 12.61 36.12
C THR A 81 12.93 12.54 35.34
N GLY A 82 12.88 12.69 34.02
CA GLY A 82 14.01 12.51 33.12
C GLY A 82 14.36 11.06 32.82
N LEU A 83 13.50 10.11 33.17
CA LEU A 83 13.72 8.67 32.99
C LEU A 83 12.49 7.99 32.35
N PRO A 84 12.68 6.89 31.60
CA PRO A 84 13.97 6.30 31.21
C PRO A 84 14.70 7.18 30.17
N LEU A 85 16.03 7.00 30.06
CA LEU A 85 16.78 7.61 28.95
C LEU A 85 16.40 6.95 27.62
N VAL A 86 16.35 7.74 26.54
CA VAL A 86 15.81 7.34 25.24
C VAL A 86 16.91 7.21 24.19
N GLY A 87 16.79 6.17 23.36
CA GLY A 87 17.68 5.90 22.24
C GLY A 87 19.10 5.49 22.64
N GLU A 88 19.92 5.14 21.65
CA GLU A 88 21.31 4.68 21.88
C GLU A 88 22.21 5.74 22.53
N LYS A 89 21.86 7.02 22.34
CA LYS A 89 22.60 8.16 22.91
C LYS A 89 22.22 8.47 24.36
N GLY A 90 21.23 7.77 24.93
CA GLY A 90 20.78 7.98 26.31
C GLY A 90 20.26 9.41 26.54
N LEU A 91 19.38 9.89 25.66
CA LEU A 91 18.86 11.25 25.74
C LEU A 91 17.82 11.38 26.86
N HIS A 92 17.78 12.56 27.49
CA HIS A 92 16.65 12.93 28.35
C HIS A 92 15.33 12.89 27.54
N PRO A 93 14.22 12.35 28.07
CA PRO A 93 12.92 12.27 27.39
C PRO A 93 12.47 13.56 26.67
N GLN A 94 12.53 14.71 27.35
CA GLN A 94 12.24 16.02 26.76
C GLN A 94 13.08 16.35 25.50
N CYS A 95 14.32 15.87 25.45
CA CYS A 95 15.24 16.10 24.34
C CYS A 95 15.10 15.08 23.22
N ALA A 96 14.58 13.88 23.53
CA ALA A 96 14.28 12.87 22.52
C ALA A 96 12.97 13.17 21.78
N TYR A 97 12.00 13.78 22.49
CA TYR A 97 10.65 14.07 21.99
C TYR A 97 10.27 15.57 22.06
N PRO A 98 10.96 16.46 21.31
CA PRO A 98 10.72 17.90 21.33
C PRO A 98 9.33 18.34 20.84
N GLU A 99 8.71 17.64 19.88
CA GLU A 99 7.36 18.00 19.41
C GLU A 99 6.29 17.53 20.41
N ARG A 100 6.45 16.34 21.01
CA ARG A 100 5.60 15.91 22.13
C ARG A 100 5.73 16.88 23.31
N LEU A 101 6.95 17.36 23.60
CA LEU A 101 7.18 18.38 24.63
C LEU A 101 6.47 19.69 24.30
N LYS A 102 6.56 20.16 23.05
CA LYS A 102 5.86 21.36 22.60
C LYS A 102 4.35 21.22 22.80
N LEU A 103 3.78 20.07 22.45
CA LEU A 103 2.37 19.77 22.70
C LEU A 103 2.02 19.81 24.19
N ILE A 104 2.78 19.09 25.01
CA ILE A 104 2.54 18.95 26.47
C ILE A 104 2.65 20.29 27.20
N LYS A 105 3.53 21.20 26.76
CA LYS A 105 3.61 22.55 27.34
C LYS A 105 2.28 23.33 27.26
N ASN A 106 1.41 23.03 26.29
CA ASN A 106 0.07 23.64 26.20
C ASN A 106 -0.90 23.19 27.31
N LEU A 107 -0.53 22.18 28.09
CA LEU A 107 -1.31 21.71 29.24
C LEU A 107 -1.01 22.47 30.55
N TYR A 108 -0.04 23.39 30.54
CA TYR A 108 0.35 24.20 31.70
C TYR A 108 0.67 23.36 32.94
N ILE A 109 1.48 22.31 32.76
CA ILE A 109 1.93 21.44 33.84
C ILE A 109 2.96 22.18 34.71
N THR A 110 2.72 22.28 36.01
CA THR A 110 3.52 23.11 36.95
C THR A 110 4.91 22.56 37.23
N ASP A 111 5.08 21.24 37.24
CA ASP A 111 6.32 20.58 37.69
C ASP A 111 7.24 20.16 36.54
N LEU A 112 7.06 20.74 35.35
CA LEU A 112 7.85 20.45 34.17
C LEU A 112 9.07 21.38 34.08
N LYS A 113 10.21 20.95 34.65
CA LYS A 113 11.46 21.71 34.57
C LYS A 113 12.03 21.68 33.16
N GLU A 114 12.49 22.82 32.65
CA GLU A 114 13.12 22.89 31.33
C GLU A 114 14.50 22.26 31.34
N VAL A 115 14.79 21.48 30.29
CA VAL A 115 16.08 20.80 30.11
C VAL A 115 16.80 21.37 28.89
N ASP A 116 18.10 21.54 29.02
CA ASP A 116 18.95 22.06 27.96
C ASP A 116 19.26 20.99 26.90
N CYS A 117 18.51 20.98 25.80
CA CYS A 117 18.68 19.99 24.73
C CYS A 117 19.73 20.40 23.68
N ALA A 118 20.99 20.53 24.11
CA ALA A 118 22.08 21.02 23.27
C ALA A 118 22.29 20.19 21.98
N GLN A 119 22.23 18.86 22.05
CA GLN A 119 22.38 17.98 20.88
C GLN A 119 21.28 18.20 19.85
N PHE A 120 20.02 18.26 20.31
CA PHE A 120 18.87 18.52 19.45
C PHE A 120 18.96 19.90 18.79
N ARG A 121 19.30 20.95 19.56
CA ARG A 121 19.47 22.30 18.99
C ARG A 121 20.60 22.36 17.95
N ALA A 122 21.72 21.70 18.22
CA ALA A 122 22.84 21.62 17.29
C ALA A 122 22.43 20.90 15.98
N TRP A 123 21.70 19.79 16.10
CA TRP A 123 21.17 19.06 14.95
C TRP A 123 20.15 19.89 14.15
N LYS A 124 19.16 20.49 14.83
CA LYS A 124 18.08 21.26 14.21
C LYS A 124 18.60 22.49 13.44
N LYS A 125 19.70 23.09 13.87
CA LYS A 125 20.35 24.23 13.19
C LYS A 125 20.76 23.92 11.74
N ASN A 126 20.99 22.64 11.40
CA ASN A 126 21.34 22.23 10.03
C ASN A 126 20.12 22.09 9.12
N TYR A 127 18.92 21.95 9.69
CA TYR A 127 17.70 21.61 8.95
C TYR A 127 16.62 22.68 9.07
N GLN A 128 17.00 23.96 9.19
CA GLN A 128 16.04 25.08 9.22
C GLN A 128 15.31 25.16 7.86
N PRO A 129 14.05 24.69 7.78
CA PRO A 129 13.40 24.48 6.50
C PRO A 129 12.82 25.79 5.97
N HIS A 130 13.07 26.06 4.69
CA HIS A 130 12.43 27.14 3.94
C HIS A 130 11.32 26.61 3.03
N GLU A 131 11.50 25.41 2.48
CA GLU A 131 10.54 24.74 1.60
C GLU A 131 10.59 23.23 1.84
N ILE A 132 9.43 22.57 1.86
CA ILE A 132 9.31 21.11 1.88
C ILE A 132 8.45 20.69 0.69
N SER A 133 8.99 19.75 -0.10
CA SER A 133 8.30 19.19 -1.26
C SER A 133 8.13 17.68 -1.10
N LEU A 134 6.95 17.16 -1.44
CA LEU A 134 6.73 15.73 -1.58
C LEU A 134 7.19 15.27 -2.96
N MET A 135 8.14 14.34 -2.98
CA MET A 135 8.68 13.76 -4.21
C MET A 135 8.04 12.41 -4.46
N PHE A 136 7.52 12.19 -5.66
CA PHE A 136 7.08 10.89 -6.16
C PHE A 136 7.93 10.46 -7.34
N LYS A 137 8.62 9.33 -7.19
CA LYS A 137 9.41 8.67 -8.23
C LYS A 137 8.57 7.56 -8.85
N GLN A 138 8.41 7.61 -10.17
CA GLN A 138 7.71 6.54 -10.87
C GLN A 138 8.49 5.21 -10.77
N PRO A 139 7.79 4.07 -10.80
CA PRO A 139 8.45 2.76 -10.82
C PRO A 139 9.44 2.66 -11.97
N LEU A 140 10.63 2.12 -11.72
CA LEU A 140 11.54 1.73 -12.79
C LEU A 140 10.88 0.63 -13.61
N SER A 141 10.88 0.82 -14.91
CA SER A 141 10.34 -0.14 -15.86
C SER A 141 11.05 -1.50 -15.85
N LYS A 142 12.27 -1.61 -15.27
CA LYS A 142 13.13 -2.83 -15.20
C LYS A 142 13.13 -3.60 -13.88
N ASN A 143 12.63 -3.02 -12.77
CA ASN A 143 12.79 -3.58 -11.43
C ASN A 143 11.44 -3.84 -10.72
N THR A 144 11.14 -5.12 -10.48
CA THR A 144 9.93 -5.56 -9.75
C THR A 144 9.93 -5.14 -8.28
N ALA A 145 11.09 -4.82 -7.69
CA ALA A 145 11.18 -4.38 -6.30
C ALA A 145 10.53 -3.02 -6.02
N ASN A 146 10.33 -2.18 -7.04
CA ASN A 146 9.81 -0.81 -6.92
C ASN A 146 8.46 -0.65 -7.62
N PHE A 147 7.68 -1.73 -7.78
CA PHE A 147 6.45 -1.77 -8.58
C PHE A 147 5.43 -0.66 -8.24
N LEU A 148 5.36 -0.24 -6.97
CA LEU A 148 4.42 0.77 -6.49
C LEU A 148 4.91 2.21 -6.70
N GLY A 149 6.18 2.41 -7.02
CA GLY A 149 6.86 3.72 -6.99
C GLY A 149 7.48 4.01 -5.62
N GLU A 150 8.15 5.15 -5.50
CA GLU A 150 8.79 5.58 -4.25
C GLU A 150 8.38 7.01 -3.92
N VAL A 151 8.25 7.32 -2.63
CA VAL A 151 8.05 8.69 -2.13
C VAL A 151 9.09 9.05 -1.10
N PHE A 152 9.43 10.33 -1.04
CA PHE A 152 10.27 10.93 -0.03
C PHE A 152 10.01 12.44 0.06
N LEU A 153 10.48 13.09 1.11
CA LEU A 153 10.42 14.54 1.25
C LEU A 153 11.74 15.15 0.81
N LYS A 154 11.67 16.20 -0.01
CA LYS A 154 12.81 17.08 -0.29
C LYS A 154 12.68 18.31 0.60
N ILE A 155 13.66 18.54 1.47
CA ILE A 155 13.69 19.65 2.41
C ILE A 155 14.76 20.63 1.94
N LYS A 156 14.36 21.84 1.61
CA LYS A 156 15.27 22.92 1.21
C LYS A 156 15.40 23.91 2.36
N THR A 157 16.63 24.21 2.75
CA THR A 157 16.92 25.11 3.87
C THR A 157 17.03 26.57 3.44
N ASP A 158 17.03 27.46 4.42
CA ASP A 158 17.32 28.90 4.27
C ASP A 158 18.68 29.18 3.60
N LYS A 159 19.65 28.30 3.82
CA LYS A 159 20.99 28.32 3.18
C LYS A 159 21.00 27.71 1.78
N ASN A 160 19.83 27.41 1.21
CA ASN A 160 19.68 26.78 -0.10
C ASN A 160 20.36 25.41 -0.20
N THR A 161 20.51 24.71 0.93
CA THR A 161 20.96 23.30 0.97
C THR A 161 19.74 22.40 0.87
N GLU A 162 19.83 21.33 0.10
CA GLU A 162 18.73 20.38 -0.11
C GLU A 162 19.03 19.04 0.58
N TYR A 163 18.03 18.49 1.26
CA TYR A 163 18.09 17.21 1.95
C TYR A 163 16.97 16.29 1.46
N ALA A 164 17.24 14.99 1.38
CA ALA A 164 16.24 13.96 1.18
C ALA A 164 15.89 13.33 2.53
N CYS A 165 14.61 13.35 2.90
CA CYS A 165 14.07 12.64 4.06
C CYS A 165 13.14 11.51 3.62
N TYR A 166 13.44 10.28 4.02
CA TYR A 166 12.73 9.09 3.55
C TYR A 166 12.75 7.97 4.59
N PHE A 167 11.77 7.06 4.49
CA PHE A 167 11.74 5.85 5.30
C PHE A 167 12.56 4.75 4.62
N ASN A 168 13.69 4.37 5.19
CA ASN A 168 14.54 3.30 4.72
C ASN A 168 14.08 1.93 5.24
N ILE A 169 14.20 0.87 4.42
CA ILE A 169 13.91 -0.51 4.86
C ILE A 169 15.18 -1.07 5.49
N VAL A 170 15.12 -1.42 6.76
CA VAL A 170 16.21 -2.09 7.48
C VAL A 170 16.15 -3.58 7.16
N GLU A 171 17.27 -4.13 6.69
CA GLU A 171 17.36 -5.56 6.38
C GLU A 171 17.42 -6.37 7.67
N ASN A 172 16.51 -7.35 7.80
CA ASN A 172 16.51 -8.25 8.94
C ASN A 172 17.45 -9.42 8.70
N VAL A 173 18.68 -9.31 9.21
CA VAL A 173 19.72 -10.35 9.07
C VAL A 173 19.36 -11.68 9.77
N LYS A 174 18.35 -11.71 10.65
CA LYS A 174 17.94 -12.93 11.37
C LYS A 174 17.06 -13.87 10.54
N ASN A 175 16.45 -13.40 9.45
CA ASN A 175 15.47 -14.15 8.65
C ASN A 175 15.99 -14.56 7.26
N TYR A 176 17.28 -14.87 7.14
CA TYR A 176 17.92 -15.15 5.85
C TYR A 176 17.36 -16.35 5.06
N TYR A 177 16.64 -17.27 5.72
CA TYR A 177 16.03 -18.43 5.09
C TYR A 177 14.81 -18.10 4.21
N LEU A 178 14.19 -16.93 4.40
CA LEU A 178 13.05 -16.48 3.59
C LEU A 178 13.52 -15.51 2.49
N PRO A 179 13.04 -15.63 1.24
CA PRO A 179 13.32 -14.64 0.20
C PRO A 179 12.91 -13.23 0.64
N LYS A 180 13.70 -12.20 0.29
CA LYS A 180 13.47 -10.80 0.71
C LYS A 180 12.07 -10.29 0.37
N GLN A 181 11.52 -10.70 -0.78
CA GLN A 181 10.17 -10.32 -1.22
C GLN A 181 9.09 -10.87 -0.28
N VAL A 182 9.28 -12.11 0.19
CA VAL A 182 8.38 -12.76 1.16
C VAL A 182 8.48 -12.07 2.52
N GLN A 183 9.70 -11.77 2.99
CA GLN A 183 9.91 -11.03 4.24
C GLN A 183 9.15 -9.69 4.25
N ARG A 184 9.23 -8.94 3.14
CA ARG A 184 8.55 -7.65 2.94
C ARG A 184 7.02 -7.77 2.90
N LEU A 185 6.51 -8.86 2.35
CA LEU A 185 5.07 -9.13 2.27
C LEU A 185 4.48 -9.44 3.66
N VAL A 186 5.23 -10.17 4.49
CA VAL A 186 4.76 -10.68 5.79
C VAL A 186 5.21 -9.86 7.01
N GLY A 187 5.77 -8.66 6.82
CA GLY A 187 6.08 -7.76 7.94
C GLY A 187 7.39 -8.05 8.68
N LEU A 188 8.33 -8.79 8.09
CA LEU A 188 9.56 -9.21 8.78
C LEU A 188 10.71 -8.21 8.70
N ASN A 189 10.49 -7.07 8.04
CA ASN A 189 11.43 -5.95 7.95
C ASN A 189 10.95 -4.78 8.81
N SER A 190 11.85 -3.86 9.14
CA SER A 190 11.51 -2.62 9.85
C SER A 190 11.78 -1.41 8.95
N LEU A 191 11.15 -0.28 9.27
CA LEU A 191 11.47 1.03 8.70
C LEU A 191 12.20 1.90 9.72
N GLU A 192 13.15 2.67 9.21
CA GLU A 192 13.83 3.75 9.92
C GLU A 192 13.72 5.02 9.09
N ILE A 193 13.56 6.18 9.73
CA ILE A 193 13.61 7.45 9.00
C ILE A 193 15.07 7.89 8.80
N LYS A 194 15.40 8.32 7.60
CA LYS A 194 16.70 8.90 7.26
C LYS A 194 16.52 10.31 6.73
N ILE A 195 17.50 11.16 7.03
CA ILE A 195 17.68 12.46 6.42
C ILE A 195 19.15 12.57 6.02
N GLU A 196 19.41 12.82 4.74
CA GLU A 196 20.75 12.96 4.20
C GLU A 196 20.80 14.04 3.12
N ASP A 197 22.00 14.52 2.80
CA ASP A 197 22.22 15.48 1.72
C ASP A 197 21.62 14.97 0.40
N TYR A 198 20.90 15.83 -0.32
CA TYR A 198 20.13 15.41 -1.50
C TYR A 198 21.04 14.90 -2.62
N ASP A 199 22.18 15.53 -2.87
CA ASP A 199 23.13 15.08 -3.89
C ASP A 199 23.72 13.70 -3.55
N THR A 200 24.00 13.47 -2.27
CA THR A 200 24.47 12.18 -1.74
C THR A 200 23.40 11.11 -1.89
N PHE A 201 22.15 11.41 -1.53
CA PHE A 201 21.01 10.51 -1.72
C PHE A 201 20.86 10.10 -3.19
N VAL A 202 20.89 11.07 -4.11
CA VAL A 202 20.78 10.84 -5.56
C VAL A 202 21.92 9.97 -6.07
N LYS A 203 23.17 10.23 -5.67
CA LYS A 203 24.34 9.43 -6.07
C LYS A 203 24.28 7.98 -5.58
N ASN A 204 23.76 7.77 -4.36
CA ASN A 204 23.66 6.44 -3.75
C ASN A 204 22.50 5.61 -4.32
N GLN A 205 21.52 6.24 -4.95
CA GLN A 205 20.41 5.58 -5.59
C GLN A 205 20.80 5.07 -6.99
N VAL A 206 21.04 3.77 -7.08
CA VAL A 206 21.19 3.07 -8.37
C VAL A 206 19.96 3.37 -9.23
N ASN A 207 20.18 3.85 -10.46
CA ASN A 207 19.11 4.15 -11.43
C ASN A 207 18.14 5.27 -10.99
N TYR A 208 18.58 6.21 -10.13
CA TYR A 208 17.75 7.37 -9.77
C TYR A 208 17.31 8.17 -11.01
N LEU A 209 18.27 8.53 -11.86
CA LEU A 209 18.08 9.31 -13.09
C LEU A 209 17.59 8.48 -14.29
N SER A 210 16.94 7.34 -14.05
CA SER A 210 16.31 6.55 -15.12
C SER A 210 14.81 6.36 -14.88
N SER A 211 14.19 7.29 -14.15
CA SER A 211 12.74 7.35 -13.92
C SER A 211 12.29 8.79 -13.90
N ASP A 212 11.02 9.01 -14.21
CA ASP A 212 10.40 10.33 -14.10
C ASP A 212 9.99 10.62 -12.66
N PHE A 213 10.04 11.88 -12.27
CA PHE A 213 9.68 12.36 -10.93
C PHE A 213 8.65 13.47 -10.99
N TYR A 214 7.82 13.50 -9.95
CA TYR A 214 6.84 14.54 -9.69
C TYR A 214 7.18 15.16 -8.33
N GLU A 215 7.31 16.48 -8.31
CA GLU A 215 7.59 17.26 -7.11
C GLU A 215 6.36 18.12 -6.80
N TYR A 216 5.77 17.88 -5.63
CA TYR A 216 4.64 18.63 -5.10
C TYR A 216 5.15 19.53 -3.98
N GLN A 217 5.37 20.80 -4.30
CA GLN A 217 5.79 21.82 -3.34
C GLN A 217 4.63 22.15 -2.41
N LEU A 218 4.82 21.94 -1.10
CA LEU A 218 3.75 22.03 -0.11
C LEU A 218 3.68 23.43 0.49
N LYS A 219 2.47 23.97 0.62
CA LYS A 219 2.22 25.27 1.26
C LYS A 219 2.21 25.12 2.78
N LEU A 220 3.40 25.14 3.39
CA LEU A 220 3.60 25.02 4.83
C LEU A 220 4.06 26.35 5.43
N SER A 221 3.49 26.71 6.58
CA SER A 221 4.00 27.80 7.41
C SER A 221 5.31 27.40 8.12
N PRO A 222 6.10 28.37 8.60
CA PRO A 222 7.31 28.07 9.37
C PRO A 222 7.07 27.15 10.56
N GLU A 223 5.92 27.29 11.24
CA GLU A 223 5.58 26.43 12.37
C GLU A 223 5.29 24.99 11.93
N GLU A 224 4.54 24.81 10.84
CA GLU A 224 4.18 23.47 10.32
C GLU A 224 5.43 22.73 9.81
N MET A 225 6.37 23.44 9.17
CA MET A 225 7.66 22.86 8.81
C MET A 225 8.49 22.51 10.05
N ASP A 226 8.47 23.37 11.08
CA ASP A 226 9.17 23.12 12.35
C ASP A 226 8.66 21.85 13.04
N ARG A 227 7.34 21.63 13.04
CA ARG A 227 6.71 20.40 13.56
C ARG A 227 7.22 19.16 12.86
N ILE A 228 7.32 19.18 11.52
CA ILE A 228 7.86 18.07 10.73
C ILE A 228 9.33 17.80 11.11
N ILE A 229 10.17 18.82 11.17
CA ILE A 229 11.59 18.66 11.53
C ILE A 229 11.77 18.14 12.95
N ASN A 230 10.99 18.65 13.90
CA ASN A 230 11.01 18.16 15.28
C ASN A 230 10.63 16.68 15.33
N HIS A 231 9.56 16.28 14.64
CA HIS A 231 9.09 14.91 14.64
C HIS A 231 10.03 13.95 13.89
N ILE A 232 10.73 14.40 12.84
CA ILE A 232 11.81 13.62 12.21
C ILE A 232 12.86 13.22 13.26
N TRP A 233 13.27 14.15 14.13
CA TRP A 233 14.22 13.85 15.22
C TRP A 233 13.66 12.81 16.21
N GLU A 234 12.38 12.92 16.59
CA GLU A 234 11.71 11.94 17.46
C GLU A 234 11.78 10.52 16.88
N LEU A 235 11.49 10.43 15.59
CA LEU A 235 11.49 9.17 14.84
C LEU A 235 12.90 8.62 14.59
N GLN A 236 13.94 9.46 14.53
CA GLN A 236 15.33 8.99 14.41
C GLN A 236 15.86 8.39 15.71
N ASN A 237 15.32 8.76 16.86
CA ASN A 237 15.77 8.27 18.16
C ASN A 237 15.23 6.86 18.50
N SER A 238 14.34 6.30 17.67
CA SER A 238 13.68 5.02 17.90
C SER A 238 13.49 4.24 16.59
N HIS A 239 13.75 2.94 16.59
CA HIS A 239 13.56 2.10 15.39
C HIS A 239 12.09 1.72 15.29
N THR A 240 11.24 2.65 14.88
CA THR A 240 9.85 2.67 15.39
C THR A 240 8.87 1.72 14.69
N PHE A 241 9.13 1.35 13.43
CA PHE A 241 8.07 0.87 12.55
C PHE A 241 8.36 -0.52 11.97
N ASN A 242 7.37 -1.40 11.94
CA ASN A 242 7.42 -2.59 11.10
C ASN A 242 7.08 -2.22 9.65
N TYR A 243 7.66 -2.95 8.70
CA TYR A 243 7.44 -2.72 7.27
C TYR A 243 6.51 -3.79 6.70
N TYR A 244 5.29 -3.40 6.36
CA TYR A 244 4.38 -4.21 5.56
C TYR A 244 4.25 -3.57 4.18
N MET A 245 4.68 -4.28 3.12
CA MET A 245 4.68 -3.76 1.75
C MET A 245 3.34 -3.15 1.32
N VAL A 246 2.25 -3.69 1.83
CA VAL A 246 0.88 -3.44 1.40
C VAL A 246 0.22 -2.28 2.15
N SER A 247 0.28 -2.29 3.48
CA SER A 247 -0.38 -1.32 4.36
C SER A 247 0.61 -0.29 4.93
N GLU A 248 1.51 -0.73 5.79
CA GLU A 248 2.47 0.09 6.54
C GLU A 248 3.80 0.18 5.78
N ASN A 249 3.74 0.79 4.60
CA ASN A 249 4.92 1.00 3.77
C ASN A 249 5.44 2.45 3.86
N ARG A 250 6.47 2.75 3.08
CA ARG A 250 7.13 4.07 3.07
C ARG A 250 6.15 5.22 2.86
N SER A 251 5.14 5.03 2.00
CA SER A 251 4.17 6.07 1.69
C SER A 251 3.24 6.35 2.85
N PHE A 252 2.83 5.32 3.59
CA PHE A 252 1.99 5.47 4.77
C PHE A 252 2.69 6.33 5.84
N PHE A 253 3.95 6.04 6.13
CA PHE A 253 4.69 6.80 7.15
C PHE A 253 5.08 8.21 6.67
N THR A 254 5.36 8.40 5.37
CA THR A 254 5.52 9.75 4.80
C THR A 254 4.23 10.57 4.92
N ALA A 255 3.08 9.96 4.64
CA ALA A 255 1.77 10.60 4.81
C ALA A 255 1.52 10.98 6.28
N SER A 256 1.79 10.04 7.19
CA SER A 256 1.65 10.24 8.64
C SER A 256 2.53 11.39 9.15
N LEU A 257 3.78 11.47 8.68
CA LEU A 257 4.70 12.56 9.02
C LEU A 257 4.20 13.92 8.52
N LEU A 258 3.65 13.99 7.31
CA LEU A 258 3.10 15.24 6.76
C LEU A 258 1.89 15.74 7.57
N GLN A 259 1.06 14.83 8.08
CA GLN A 259 -0.08 15.18 8.95
C GLN A 259 0.35 15.77 10.30
N VAL A 260 1.56 15.47 10.79
CA VAL A 260 2.12 16.13 11.98
C VAL A 260 2.49 17.59 11.69
N GLY A 261 2.89 17.90 10.46
CA GLY A 261 3.05 19.29 10.01
C GLY A 261 1.71 20.00 9.88
N LYS A 262 0.81 19.42 9.11
CA LYS A 262 -0.51 19.96 8.78
C LYS A 262 -1.62 19.19 9.49
N ASP A 263 -2.02 19.67 10.66
CA ASP A 263 -2.94 18.93 11.53
C ASP A 263 -4.38 18.81 11.00
N HIS A 264 -4.82 19.58 10.02
CA HIS A 264 -6.13 19.33 9.39
C HIS A 264 -6.05 18.34 8.22
N TRP A 265 -4.85 17.91 7.84
CA TRP A 265 -4.67 16.90 6.81
C TRP A 265 -5.01 15.51 7.35
N ASP A 266 -5.70 14.75 6.50
CA ASP A 266 -6.02 13.35 6.72
C ASP A 266 -5.72 12.55 5.44
N LEU A 267 -4.42 12.38 5.22
CA LEU A 267 -3.82 11.69 4.08
C LEU A 267 -3.92 10.16 4.21
N VAL A 268 -4.26 9.60 5.38
CA VAL A 268 -4.30 8.14 5.63
C VAL A 268 -5.71 7.57 5.87
N LYS A 269 -6.73 8.39 6.17
CA LYS A 269 -8.11 8.00 6.61
C LYS A 269 -8.78 6.83 5.88
N ASN A 270 -8.53 6.70 4.58
CA ASN A 270 -9.35 5.87 3.68
C ASN A 270 -8.69 4.56 3.24
N ASN A 271 -7.47 4.27 3.71
CA ASN A 271 -6.59 3.27 3.10
C ASN A 271 -6.11 2.23 4.13
N LYS A 272 -7.10 1.60 4.78
CA LYS A 272 -6.92 0.80 6.01
C LYS A 272 -6.16 -0.51 5.82
N PHE A 273 -6.15 -1.04 4.60
CA PHE A 273 -5.53 -2.32 4.27
C PHE A 273 -4.42 -2.20 3.22
N TYR A 274 -4.45 -1.13 2.43
CA TYR A 274 -3.60 -0.89 1.28
C TYR A 274 -3.30 0.60 1.18
N PHE A 275 -2.03 0.99 1.15
CA PHE A 275 -1.64 2.40 1.00
C PHE A 275 -0.48 2.51 0.02
N THR A 276 -0.69 3.03 -1.18
CA THR A 276 0.38 3.17 -2.17
C THR A 276 0.91 4.60 -2.27
N PRO A 277 2.12 4.80 -2.86
CA PRO A 277 2.59 6.13 -3.28
C PRO A 277 1.54 6.95 -4.01
N ARG A 278 0.80 6.34 -4.94
CA ARG A 278 -0.23 7.05 -5.71
C ARG A 278 -1.43 7.42 -4.86
N ASP A 279 -1.80 6.59 -3.89
CA ASP A 279 -2.86 6.97 -2.94
C ASP A 279 -2.49 8.20 -2.12
N LEU A 280 -1.23 8.33 -1.69
CA LEU A 280 -0.76 9.55 -1.04
C LEU A 280 -0.94 10.77 -1.96
N ILE A 281 -0.51 10.66 -3.22
CA ILE A 281 -0.64 11.75 -4.18
C ILE A 281 -2.13 12.09 -4.45
N ARG A 282 -3.00 11.09 -4.60
CA ARG A 282 -4.44 11.31 -4.76
C ARG A 282 -5.08 11.92 -3.51
N ASN A 283 -4.68 11.51 -2.31
CA ASN A 283 -5.22 12.09 -1.09
C ASN A 283 -4.73 13.54 -0.91
N LEU A 284 -3.53 13.86 -1.39
CA LEU A 284 -3.03 15.24 -1.41
C LEU A 284 -3.87 16.15 -2.33
N THR A 285 -4.49 15.64 -3.40
CA THR A 285 -5.32 16.47 -4.27
C THR A 285 -6.62 16.95 -3.63
N ILE A 286 -7.06 16.34 -2.53
CA ILE A 286 -8.15 16.86 -1.69
C ILE A 286 -7.78 18.26 -1.16
N TYR A 287 -6.48 18.51 -0.96
CA TYR A 287 -5.91 19.77 -0.48
C TYR A 287 -5.13 20.51 -1.59
N GLN A 288 -5.62 20.46 -2.84
CA GLN A 288 -4.91 21.05 -3.99
C GLN A 288 -4.50 22.52 -3.81
N ASP A 289 -5.29 23.32 -3.09
CA ASP A 289 -5.01 24.74 -2.82
C ASP A 289 -3.84 24.95 -1.81
N GLU A 290 -3.39 23.86 -1.20
CA GLU A 290 -2.24 23.78 -0.30
C GLU A 290 -1.02 23.12 -0.97
N VAL A 291 -1.10 22.86 -2.28
CA VAL A 291 0.05 22.53 -3.12
C VAL A 291 0.40 23.77 -3.93
N GLU A 292 1.53 24.40 -3.61
CA GLU A 292 1.96 25.64 -4.24
C GLU A 292 2.34 25.44 -5.71
N LYS A 293 3.04 24.35 -5.99
CA LYS A 293 3.54 24.05 -7.35
C LYS A 293 3.74 22.56 -7.55
N THR A 294 3.36 22.07 -8.74
CA THR A 294 3.73 20.74 -9.21
C THR A 294 4.79 20.86 -10.32
N LYS A 295 5.94 20.20 -10.15
CA LYS A 295 7.00 20.13 -11.15
C LYS A 295 7.14 18.68 -11.64
N TYR A 296 7.42 18.52 -12.92
CA TYR A 296 7.67 17.23 -13.55
C TYR A 296 9.09 17.20 -14.09
N TYR A 297 9.85 16.18 -13.71
CA TYR A 297 11.19 15.94 -14.18
C TYR A 297 11.20 14.65 -14.99
N SER A 298 11.59 14.74 -16.26
CA SER A 298 11.80 13.56 -17.08
C SER A 298 13.28 13.28 -17.24
N PHE A 299 13.67 12.05 -16.93
CA PHE A 299 15.04 11.58 -17.09
C PHE A 299 15.05 10.42 -18.09
N THR A 300 14.83 10.75 -19.36
CA THR A 300 15.01 9.79 -20.45
C THR A 300 16.49 9.69 -20.77
N THR A 301 17.10 8.51 -20.59
CA THR A 301 18.42 8.26 -21.20
C THR A 301 18.25 8.19 -22.73
N LYS A 302 19.28 8.58 -23.50
CA LYS A 302 19.22 8.68 -24.99
C LYS A 302 18.73 7.42 -25.73
N ASN A 303 18.65 6.26 -25.06
CA ASN A 303 18.27 4.98 -25.64
C ASN A 303 16.97 4.38 -25.06
N GLU A 304 16.26 5.13 -24.23
CA GLU A 304 15.01 4.69 -23.59
C GLU A 304 13.82 5.49 -24.12
N VAL A 305 12.65 4.85 -24.24
CA VAL A 305 11.42 5.55 -24.60
C VAL A 305 11.04 6.47 -23.45
N ALA A 306 10.81 7.74 -23.74
CA ALA A 306 10.15 8.62 -22.79
C ALA A 306 8.81 7.99 -22.43
N LEU A 307 8.66 7.58 -21.17
CA LEU A 307 7.36 7.13 -20.68
C LEU A 307 6.36 8.25 -20.96
N GLU A 308 5.17 7.87 -21.40
CA GLU A 308 4.11 8.85 -21.60
C GLU A 308 3.88 9.57 -20.28
N LYS A 309 3.93 10.91 -20.30
CA LYS A 309 3.76 11.71 -19.09
C LYS A 309 2.40 11.42 -18.47
N ARG A 310 2.40 10.81 -17.30
CA ARG A 310 1.18 10.40 -16.58
C ARG A 310 1.14 10.96 -15.18
N PHE A 311 0.16 11.81 -14.95
CA PHE A 311 -0.10 12.43 -13.66
C PHE A 311 -0.60 11.39 -12.66
N PRO A 312 0.19 11.03 -11.62
CA PRO A 312 -0.18 9.99 -10.65
C PRO A 312 -1.48 10.31 -9.90
N GLU A 313 -1.84 11.58 -9.75
CA GLU A 313 -3.11 12.01 -9.17
C GLU A 313 -4.35 11.55 -9.95
N LYS A 314 -4.21 11.21 -11.24
CA LYS A 314 -5.30 10.69 -12.08
C LYS A 314 -5.42 9.17 -12.03
N SER A 315 -4.66 8.50 -11.17
CA SER A 315 -4.76 7.06 -11.02
C SER A 315 -6.14 6.67 -10.47
N HIS A 316 -6.69 5.56 -10.96
CA HIS A 316 -7.84 4.96 -10.30
C HIS A 316 -7.43 4.46 -8.91
N LYS A 317 -8.41 4.32 -8.03
CA LYS A 317 -8.19 3.79 -6.68
C LYS A 317 -7.80 2.31 -6.70
N ASN A 318 -7.15 1.84 -5.65
CA ASN A 318 -6.54 0.50 -5.61
C ASN A 318 -7.51 -0.62 -5.19
N GLN A 319 -8.71 -0.26 -4.75
CA GLN A 319 -9.74 -1.22 -4.38
C GLN A 319 -10.86 -1.17 -5.41
N LYS A 320 -11.39 -2.32 -5.77
CA LYS A 320 -12.46 -2.49 -6.74
C LYS A 320 -13.48 -3.48 -6.20
N ILE A 321 -14.74 -3.10 -6.23
CA ILE A 321 -15.85 -4.04 -6.14
C ILE A 321 -16.41 -4.28 -7.54
N GLU A 322 -16.79 -5.50 -7.86
CA GLU A 322 -17.40 -5.84 -9.15
C GLU A 322 -18.66 -6.69 -8.97
N PHE A 323 -19.64 -6.42 -9.83
CA PHE A 323 -20.85 -7.23 -9.97
C PHE A 323 -20.83 -7.84 -11.34
N THR A 324 -21.07 -9.16 -11.41
CA THR A 324 -20.98 -9.91 -12.66
C THR A 324 -22.25 -10.71 -12.90
N SER A 325 -22.59 -10.87 -14.17
CA SER A 325 -23.58 -11.82 -14.66
C SER A 325 -22.87 -12.70 -15.68
N ALA A 326 -22.88 -14.01 -15.44
CA ALA A 326 -22.22 -14.99 -16.27
C ALA A 326 -23.20 -16.05 -16.76
N PHE A 327 -22.97 -16.52 -17.97
CA PHE A 327 -23.62 -17.68 -18.55
C PHE A 327 -22.57 -18.77 -18.74
N ALA A 328 -22.77 -19.90 -18.06
CA ALA A 328 -21.98 -21.12 -18.24
C ALA A 328 -22.97 -22.27 -18.45
N GLN A 329 -22.87 -22.98 -19.58
CA GLN A 329 -23.70 -24.17 -19.87
C GLN A 329 -25.22 -24.01 -19.60
N ASN A 330 -25.81 -22.87 -19.97
CA ASN A 330 -27.22 -22.49 -19.71
C ASN A 330 -27.60 -22.22 -18.25
N HIS A 331 -26.65 -22.14 -17.32
CA HIS A 331 -26.89 -21.69 -15.95
C HIS A 331 -26.59 -20.19 -15.82
N PRO A 332 -27.59 -19.33 -15.54
CA PRO A 332 -27.35 -17.96 -15.15
C PRO A 332 -26.69 -17.91 -13.77
N ILE A 333 -25.52 -17.27 -13.72
CA ILE A 333 -24.70 -17.11 -12.53
C ILE A 333 -24.56 -15.62 -12.25
N VAL A 334 -24.86 -15.19 -11.03
CA VAL A 334 -24.55 -13.83 -10.56
C VAL A 334 -23.31 -13.88 -9.70
N GLY A 335 -22.49 -12.83 -9.75
CA GLY A 335 -21.25 -12.77 -9.02
C GLY A 335 -20.99 -11.43 -8.35
N PHE A 336 -20.23 -11.50 -7.27
CA PHE A 336 -19.67 -10.38 -6.54
C PHE A 336 -18.17 -10.62 -6.42
N GLY A 337 -17.37 -9.64 -6.84
CA GLY A 337 -15.93 -9.64 -6.71
C GLY A 337 -15.44 -8.48 -5.86
N TYR A 338 -14.39 -8.73 -5.09
CA TYR A 338 -13.58 -7.73 -4.42
C TYR A 338 -12.13 -7.91 -4.83
N GLN A 339 -11.49 -6.83 -5.24
CA GLN A 339 -10.09 -6.81 -5.63
C GLN A 339 -9.40 -5.65 -4.92
N ALA A 340 -8.26 -5.95 -4.31
CA ALA A 340 -7.32 -4.98 -3.78
C ALA A 340 -5.96 -5.21 -4.44
N GLY A 341 -5.51 -4.21 -5.17
CA GLY A 341 -4.34 -4.30 -6.04
C GLY A 341 -3.91 -2.92 -6.52
N TYR A 342 -2.70 -2.82 -7.05
CA TYR A 342 -2.17 -1.57 -7.57
C TYR A 342 -2.85 -1.17 -8.89
N HIS A 343 -2.90 -2.08 -9.86
CA HIS A 343 -3.44 -1.84 -11.20
C HIS A 343 -3.63 -3.19 -11.90
N GLY A 344 -4.75 -3.40 -12.60
CA GLY A 344 -4.99 -4.60 -13.40
C GLY A 344 -4.59 -4.41 -14.88
N ILE A 345 -4.25 -5.50 -15.59
CA ILE A 345 -3.91 -5.45 -17.03
C ILE A 345 -5.00 -4.76 -17.87
N LEU A 346 -6.27 -5.00 -17.52
CA LEU A 346 -7.45 -4.47 -18.21
C LEU A 346 -7.93 -3.11 -17.68
N SER A 347 -7.35 -2.63 -16.58
CA SER A 347 -7.73 -1.38 -15.95
C SER A 347 -7.23 -0.17 -16.76
N SER A 348 -7.85 1.00 -16.55
CA SER A 348 -7.40 2.27 -17.16
C SER A 348 -5.94 2.58 -16.81
N GLY A 349 -5.09 2.75 -17.83
CA GLY A 349 -3.69 3.14 -17.65
C GLY A 349 -3.49 4.57 -17.15
N GLN A 350 -4.56 5.36 -16.99
CA GLN A 350 -4.46 6.74 -16.53
C GLN A 350 -3.81 6.80 -15.14
N GLY A 351 -2.79 7.66 -15.01
CA GLY A 351 -2.03 7.81 -13.78
C GLY A 351 -1.27 6.56 -13.33
N HIS A 352 -1.21 5.48 -14.12
CA HIS A 352 -0.49 4.23 -13.84
C HIS A 352 0.50 3.90 -14.96
N LEU A 353 1.48 3.03 -14.68
CA LEU A 353 2.28 2.44 -15.76
C LEU A 353 1.45 1.37 -16.46
N ASP A 354 1.30 1.48 -17.77
CA ASP A 354 0.53 0.51 -18.55
C ASP A 354 1.17 -0.87 -18.56
N HIS A 355 0.33 -1.87 -18.80
CA HIS A 355 0.70 -3.26 -19.06
C HIS A 355 1.42 -3.95 -17.89
N SER A 356 1.10 -3.61 -16.66
CA SER A 356 1.54 -4.38 -15.49
C SER A 356 0.37 -4.65 -14.57
N ASN A 357 0.31 -5.86 -13.98
CA ASN A 357 -0.65 -6.24 -12.95
C ASN A 357 0.05 -6.46 -11.62
N LEU A 358 -0.55 -5.98 -10.53
CA LEU A 358 -0.22 -6.42 -9.18
C LEU A 358 -1.49 -6.41 -8.33
N ASP A 359 -1.99 -7.59 -8.06
CA ASP A 359 -3.11 -7.86 -7.17
C ASP A 359 -2.60 -8.52 -5.89
N PHE A 360 -3.01 -7.98 -4.75
CA PHE A 360 -2.64 -8.50 -3.43
C PHE A 360 -3.79 -9.26 -2.76
N LEU A 361 -5.03 -8.97 -3.12
CA LEU A 361 -6.16 -9.78 -2.67
C LEU A 361 -7.26 -9.71 -3.72
N LYS A 362 -7.73 -10.85 -4.18
CA LYS A 362 -8.89 -10.92 -5.06
C LYS A 362 -9.79 -12.03 -4.59
N ILE A 363 -11.05 -11.72 -4.33
CA ILE A 363 -12.07 -12.68 -3.87
C ILE A 363 -13.24 -12.56 -4.82
N ASN A 364 -13.55 -13.63 -5.53
CA ASN A 364 -14.75 -13.73 -6.35
C ASN A 364 -15.70 -14.75 -5.73
N MET A 365 -16.95 -14.33 -5.56
CA MET A 365 -18.06 -15.14 -5.10
C MET A 365 -19.12 -15.18 -6.20
N THR A 366 -19.71 -16.34 -6.44
CA THR A 366 -20.78 -16.52 -7.41
C THR A 366 -21.94 -17.30 -6.81
N TYR A 367 -23.13 -17.06 -7.33
CA TYR A 367 -24.35 -17.77 -7.00
C TYR A 367 -24.99 -18.27 -8.28
N ASP A 368 -25.07 -19.58 -8.41
CA ASP A 368 -25.74 -20.25 -9.51
C ASP A 368 -27.24 -20.30 -9.20
N THR A 369 -28.03 -19.61 -10.02
CA THR A 369 -29.46 -19.40 -9.78
C THR A 369 -30.31 -20.65 -10.02
N VAL A 370 -29.80 -21.62 -10.79
CA VAL A 370 -30.49 -22.88 -11.11
C VAL A 370 -30.29 -23.89 -9.99
N VAL A 371 -29.03 -24.12 -9.61
CA VAL A 371 -28.70 -25.11 -8.56
C VAL A 371 -28.78 -24.54 -7.14
N LYS A 372 -28.99 -23.23 -7.01
CA LYS A 372 -29.12 -22.48 -5.75
C LYS A 372 -27.94 -22.68 -4.79
N LYS A 373 -26.71 -22.59 -5.32
CA LYS A 373 -25.48 -22.74 -4.53
C LYS A 373 -24.54 -21.55 -4.69
N TYR A 374 -24.01 -21.10 -3.57
CA TYR A 374 -22.88 -20.18 -3.52
C TYR A 374 -21.57 -20.92 -3.82
N LYS A 375 -20.68 -20.23 -4.51
CA LYS A 375 -19.34 -20.70 -4.86
C LYS A 375 -18.37 -19.54 -4.65
N VAL A 376 -17.12 -19.86 -4.30
CA VAL A 376 -16.04 -18.87 -4.22
C VAL A 376 -15.01 -19.22 -5.28
N PRO A 377 -15.28 -18.94 -6.57
CA PRO A 377 -14.47 -19.43 -7.69
C PRO A 377 -13.00 -18.98 -7.65
N GLU A 378 -12.68 -17.89 -6.96
CA GLU A 378 -11.30 -17.40 -6.87
C GLU A 378 -11.02 -16.72 -5.53
N ILE A 379 -9.88 -17.07 -4.94
CA ILE A 379 -9.20 -16.35 -3.87
C ILE A 379 -7.73 -16.23 -4.27
N SER A 380 -7.29 -15.05 -4.68
CA SER A 380 -5.88 -14.74 -4.94
C SER A 380 -5.30 -13.92 -3.80
N ILE A 381 -4.15 -14.32 -3.27
CA ILE A 381 -3.40 -13.58 -2.22
C ILE A 381 -2.26 -12.78 -2.85
N PHE A 382 -1.85 -13.17 -4.06
CA PHE A 382 -0.82 -12.47 -4.80
C PHE A 382 -0.93 -12.90 -6.26
N ASP A 383 -1.14 -11.99 -7.19
CA ASP A 383 -1.04 -12.24 -8.62
C ASP A 383 -0.40 -11.03 -9.27
N TYR A 384 0.75 -11.21 -9.88
CA TYR A 384 1.44 -10.12 -10.55
C TYR A 384 1.94 -10.55 -11.93
N ALA A 385 1.90 -9.59 -12.84
CA ALA A 385 2.46 -9.70 -14.16
C ALA A 385 3.22 -8.41 -14.46
N TYR A 386 4.52 -8.53 -14.69
CA TYR A 386 5.36 -7.40 -15.03
C TYR A 386 5.79 -7.51 -16.48
N LEU A 387 5.23 -6.63 -17.34
CA LEU A 387 5.55 -6.59 -18.76
C LEU A 387 6.46 -5.39 -19.00
N TYR A 388 7.76 -5.67 -19.19
CA TYR A 388 8.74 -4.61 -19.45
C TYR A 388 8.37 -3.83 -20.71
N PRO A 389 8.24 -2.49 -20.65
CA PRO A 389 7.86 -1.67 -21.80
C PRO A 389 8.98 -1.62 -22.84
N ILE A 390 8.62 -1.67 -24.12
CA ILE A 390 9.57 -1.74 -25.24
C ILE A 390 9.19 -0.78 -26.37
N THR A 391 10.20 -0.25 -27.07
CA THR A 391 10.06 0.32 -28.40
C THR A 391 9.57 -0.71 -29.42
N LYS A 392 9.00 -0.22 -30.53
CA LYS A 392 8.77 -1.05 -31.71
C LYS A 392 10.10 -1.70 -32.16
N GLY A 393 10.19 -3.03 -32.11
CA GLY A 393 11.33 -3.81 -32.63
C GLY A 393 12.35 -4.37 -31.61
N ASN A 394 12.19 -4.14 -30.30
CA ASN A 394 13.08 -4.70 -29.27
C ASN A 394 12.35 -5.72 -28.35
N PHE A 395 13.10 -6.53 -27.59
CA PHE A 395 12.58 -7.48 -26.59
C PHE A 395 12.97 -7.08 -25.16
N GLY A 396 12.20 -7.56 -24.19
CA GLY A 396 12.29 -7.08 -22.81
C GLY A 396 11.83 -8.14 -21.82
N TRP A 397 12.61 -8.32 -20.75
CA TRP A 397 12.39 -9.36 -19.77
C TRP A 397 11.13 -9.09 -18.95
N SER A 398 10.30 -10.10 -18.80
CA SER A 398 9.03 -10.03 -18.08
C SER A 398 8.98 -11.13 -17.03
N GLN A 399 8.18 -10.93 -16.00
CA GLN A 399 8.01 -11.90 -14.92
C GLN A 399 6.53 -12.01 -14.54
N LYS A 400 6.12 -13.21 -14.13
CA LYS A 400 4.76 -13.46 -13.67
C LYS A 400 4.77 -14.46 -12.54
N GLY A 401 3.94 -14.25 -11.53
CA GLY A 401 3.77 -15.22 -10.46
C GLY A 401 2.46 -15.03 -9.71
N ALA A 402 1.96 -16.10 -9.12
CA ALA A 402 0.78 -16.01 -8.28
C ALA A 402 0.71 -17.08 -7.19
N VAL A 403 0.00 -16.74 -6.11
CA VAL A 403 -0.49 -17.62 -5.06
C VAL A 403 -2.00 -17.48 -5.03
N LYS A 404 -2.71 -18.49 -5.54
CA LYS A 404 -4.18 -18.43 -5.62
C LYS A 404 -4.85 -19.77 -5.44
N LYS A 405 -6.09 -19.72 -4.96
CA LYS A 405 -7.05 -20.81 -4.97
C LYS A 405 -8.11 -20.48 -6.02
N ASP A 406 -8.25 -21.32 -7.03
CA ASP A 406 -9.31 -21.19 -8.03
C ASP A 406 -10.13 -22.47 -8.14
N TYR A 407 -11.27 -22.40 -8.82
CA TYR A 407 -12.10 -23.56 -9.13
C TYR A 407 -12.22 -23.69 -10.64
N VAL A 408 -12.05 -24.90 -11.15
CA VAL A 408 -12.33 -25.24 -12.55
C VAL A 408 -13.59 -26.07 -12.62
N GLU A 409 -14.41 -25.73 -13.61
CA GLU A 409 -15.57 -26.49 -14.01
C GLU A 409 -15.11 -27.65 -14.92
N ASP A 410 -15.28 -28.89 -14.43
CA ASP A 410 -14.97 -30.12 -15.17
C ASP A 410 -16.11 -30.46 -16.16
N ILE A 411 -15.84 -31.40 -17.08
CA ILE A 411 -16.81 -31.98 -18.04
C ILE A 411 -18.06 -32.52 -17.31
N ASP A 412 -17.90 -32.99 -16.07
CA ASP A 412 -18.98 -33.55 -15.23
C ASP A 412 -19.65 -32.50 -14.32
N LEU A 413 -19.50 -31.19 -14.58
CA LEU A 413 -20.08 -30.10 -13.78
C LEU A 413 -19.67 -30.09 -12.28
N SER A 414 -18.63 -30.85 -11.94
CA SER A 414 -18.07 -30.87 -10.59
C SER A 414 -17.02 -29.76 -10.45
N PHE A 415 -17.28 -28.82 -9.55
CA PHE A 415 -16.34 -27.76 -9.20
C PHE A 415 -15.23 -28.34 -8.34
N LYS A 416 -14.01 -28.39 -8.87
CA LYS A 416 -12.88 -28.93 -8.13
C LYS A 416 -11.88 -27.80 -7.85
N SER A 417 -11.58 -27.62 -6.57
CA SER A 417 -10.69 -26.54 -6.12
C SER A 417 -9.24 -26.87 -6.45
N ARG A 418 -8.46 -25.86 -6.83
CA ARG A 418 -7.02 -25.94 -7.06
C ARG A 418 -6.32 -24.86 -6.27
N ASN A 419 -5.36 -25.23 -5.45
CA ASN A 419 -4.38 -24.30 -4.91
C ASN A 419 -3.19 -24.26 -5.86
N ARG A 420 -2.76 -23.06 -6.25
CA ARG A 420 -1.76 -22.84 -7.30
C ARG A 420 -0.68 -21.92 -6.78
N LEU A 421 0.56 -22.33 -6.98
CA LEU A 421 1.76 -21.52 -6.80
C LEU A 421 2.55 -21.60 -8.11
N TYR A 422 2.73 -20.48 -8.79
CA TYR A 422 3.57 -20.45 -9.98
C TYR A 422 4.45 -19.22 -10.05
N TYR A 423 5.58 -19.39 -10.73
CA TYR A 423 6.50 -18.33 -11.10
C TYR A 423 7.07 -18.63 -12.49
N GLY A 424 7.25 -17.60 -13.29
CA GLY A 424 7.84 -17.72 -14.62
C GLY A 424 8.47 -16.43 -15.10
N MET A 425 9.33 -16.60 -16.09
CA MET A 425 10.01 -15.52 -16.80
C MET A 425 9.53 -15.51 -18.24
N GLY A 426 9.64 -14.35 -18.87
CA GLY A 426 9.13 -14.16 -20.21
C GLY A 426 9.83 -13.05 -20.96
N VAL A 427 9.41 -12.89 -22.21
CA VAL A 427 9.79 -11.80 -23.09
C VAL A 427 8.54 -11.07 -23.54
N THR A 428 8.57 -9.74 -23.47
CA THR A 428 7.55 -8.85 -24.01
C THR A 428 8.09 -8.18 -25.28
N PHE A 429 7.21 -7.71 -26.16
CA PHE A 429 7.50 -6.78 -27.26
C PHE A 429 6.24 -6.02 -27.69
N LYS A 430 6.42 -4.88 -28.39
CA LYS A 430 5.31 -4.06 -28.92
C LYS A 430 5.18 -4.16 -30.44
N LEU A 431 3.97 -4.47 -30.92
CA LEU A 431 3.60 -4.52 -32.35
C LEU A 431 2.12 -4.12 -32.54
N GLY A 432 1.79 -2.82 -32.43
CA GLY A 432 0.40 -2.34 -32.45
C GLY A 432 -0.41 -2.68 -31.19
N GLY A 433 0.06 -3.62 -30.39
CA GLY A 433 -0.32 -3.91 -29.00
C GLY A 433 0.90 -4.44 -28.23
N THR A 434 0.70 -4.87 -26.99
CA THR A 434 1.72 -5.49 -26.14
C THR A 434 1.57 -7.00 -26.19
N PHE A 435 2.64 -7.69 -26.57
CA PHE A 435 2.69 -9.15 -26.70
C PHE A 435 3.70 -9.70 -25.72
N SER A 436 3.35 -10.77 -25.01
CA SER A 436 4.26 -11.40 -24.05
C SER A 436 4.18 -12.91 -24.11
N PHE A 437 5.35 -13.55 -23.99
CA PHE A 437 5.51 -14.99 -23.91
C PHE A 437 6.19 -15.32 -22.59
N PHE A 438 5.62 -16.24 -21.82
CA PHE A 438 6.10 -16.67 -20.52
C PHE A 438 6.30 -18.17 -20.49
N SER A 439 7.27 -18.60 -19.69
CA SER A 439 7.42 -19.99 -19.29
C SER A 439 7.93 -20.06 -17.85
N GLY A 440 7.54 -21.11 -17.14
CA GLY A 440 7.91 -21.24 -15.75
C GLY A 440 7.51 -22.58 -15.14
N LEU A 441 7.55 -22.63 -13.82
CA LEU A 441 7.12 -23.77 -13.03
C LEU A 441 5.84 -23.44 -12.27
N GLU A 442 5.00 -24.45 -12.11
CA GLU A 442 3.76 -24.37 -11.38
C GLU A 442 3.56 -25.62 -10.54
N TYR A 443 3.29 -25.40 -9.25
CA TYR A 443 2.79 -26.41 -8.32
C TYR A 443 1.28 -26.22 -8.15
N GLN A 444 0.54 -27.31 -8.23
CA GLN A 444 -0.91 -27.34 -8.02
C GLN A 444 -1.27 -28.45 -7.06
N ARG A 445 -2.12 -28.14 -6.09
CA ARG A 445 -2.82 -29.14 -5.29
C ARG A 445 -4.30 -29.06 -5.56
N SER A 446 -4.89 -30.14 -6.06
CA SER A 446 -6.25 -30.16 -6.56
C SER A 446 -6.97 -31.46 -6.23
N SER A 447 -8.28 -31.38 -5.98
CA SER A 447 -9.16 -32.55 -5.99
C SER A 447 -9.54 -32.99 -7.42
N TYR A 448 -9.13 -32.24 -8.44
CA TYR A 448 -9.37 -32.48 -9.86
C TYR A 448 -8.51 -33.57 -10.47
N THR A 449 -7.32 -33.78 -9.94
CA THR A 449 -6.27 -34.54 -10.60
C THR A 449 -6.16 -35.91 -9.95
N LYS A 450 -5.88 -36.96 -10.74
CA LYS A 450 -5.81 -38.35 -10.23
C LYS A 450 -4.77 -38.48 -9.11
N LYS A 451 -3.65 -37.77 -9.26
CA LYS A 451 -2.70 -37.48 -8.18
C LYS A 451 -3.02 -36.08 -7.70
N HIS A 452 -3.45 -35.94 -6.44
CA HIS A 452 -3.89 -34.68 -5.85
C HIS A 452 -2.87 -33.54 -5.98
N ASP A 453 -1.60 -33.87 -6.22
CA ASP A 453 -0.51 -32.93 -6.46
C ASP A 453 -0.02 -33.03 -7.91
N ARG A 454 0.22 -31.86 -8.53
CA ARG A 454 0.89 -31.69 -9.82
C ARG A 454 2.02 -30.70 -9.67
N LEU A 455 3.15 -31.04 -10.25
CA LEU A 455 4.28 -30.13 -10.46
C LEU A 455 4.69 -30.24 -11.92
N GLY A 456 4.90 -29.11 -12.59
CA GLY A 456 5.32 -29.12 -13.98
C GLY A 456 5.55 -27.76 -14.59
N PRO A 457 5.97 -27.75 -15.86
CA PRO A 457 6.19 -26.53 -16.59
C PRO A 457 4.85 -25.98 -17.09
N TRP A 458 4.81 -24.67 -17.27
CA TRP A 458 3.73 -24.00 -17.98
C TRP A 458 4.30 -23.04 -19.02
N GLY A 459 3.56 -22.83 -20.10
CA GLY A 459 3.81 -21.81 -21.10
C GLY A 459 2.58 -20.93 -21.24
N GLU A 460 2.77 -19.62 -21.40
CA GLU A 460 1.67 -18.68 -21.64
C GLU A 460 2.06 -17.70 -22.71
N TRP A 461 1.13 -17.39 -23.60
CA TRP A 461 1.20 -16.15 -24.37
C TRP A 461 0.02 -15.26 -23.98
N LEU A 462 0.25 -13.95 -24.00
CA LEU A 462 -0.78 -12.94 -23.84
C LEU A 462 -0.59 -11.77 -24.81
N MET A 463 -1.69 -11.11 -25.13
CA MET A 463 -1.74 -9.93 -25.97
C MET A 463 -2.68 -8.90 -25.33
N VAL A 464 -2.25 -7.65 -25.28
CA VAL A 464 -3.04 -6.50 -24.83
C VAL A 464 -3.07 -5.46 -25.94
N PHE A 465 -4.26 -5.04 -26.35
CA PHE A 465 -4.44 -3.97 -27.31
C PHE A 465 -5.23 -2.84 -26.67
N ASP A 466 -4.73 -1.61 -26.78
CA ASP A 466 -5.52 -0.44 -26.44
C ASP A 466 -6.56 -0.23 -27.57
N SER A 467 -7.83 -0.16 -27.20
CA SER A 467 -8.97 -0.05 -28.11
C SER A 467 -9.81 1.15 -27.71
N PHE A 468 -10.00 2.10 -28.64
CA PHE A 468 -10.59 3.42 -28.34
C PHE A 468 -9.77 4.17 -27.26
N SER A 469 -10.25 5.32 -26.75
CA SER A 469 -9.48 6.14 -25.79
C SER A 469 -9.35 5.52 -24.39
N ASN A 470 -10.30 4.66 -23.98
CA ASN A 470 -10.41 4.15 -22.60
C ASN A 470 -10.68 2.63 -22.52
N GLY A 471 -10.48 1.88 -23.61
CA GLY A 471 -10.76 0.44 -23.67
C GLY A 471 -9.52 -0.41 -23.88
N LYS A 472 -9.58 -1.67 -23.42
CA LYS A 472 -8.52 -2.66 -23.60
C LYS A 472 -9.10 -3.99 -24.06
N ILE A 473 -8.41 -4.63 -24.99
CA ILE A 473 -8.68 -6.01 -25.43
C ILE A 473 -7.52 -6.86 -24.91
N PHE A 474 -7.85 -7.97 -24.27
CA PHE A 474 -6.90 -8.93 -23.72
C PHE A 474 -7.16 -10.32 -24.27
N LEU A 475 -6.13 -10.96 -24.78
CA LEU A 475 -6.15 -12.36 -25.21
C LEU A 475 -5.04 -13.10 -24.48
N ARG A 476 -5.34 -14.32 -24.03
CA ARG A 476 -4.38 -15.17 -23.32
C ARG A 476 -4.63 -16.63 -23.63
N GLN A 477 -3.54 -17.39 -23.73
CA GLN A 477 -3.57 -18.84 -23.63
C GLN A 477 -2.46 -19.32 -22.70
N LYS A 478 -2.80 -20.14 -21.71
CA LYS A 478 -1.85 -20.80 -20.81
C LYS A 478 -1.97 -22.31 -20.96
N ILE A 479 -0.85 -22.95 -21.28
CA ILE A 479 -0.71 -24.40 -21.36
C ILE A 479 0.04 -24.84 -20.10
N ILE A 480 -0.51 -25.81 -19.39
CA ILE A 480 0.08 -26.29 -18.14
C ILE A 480 0.28 -27.78 -18.25
N SER A 481 1.50 -28.24 -17.94
CA SER A 481 1.89 -29.65 -17.97
C SER A 481 2.26 -30.15 -16.58
N SER A 482 2.41 -31.47 -16.41
CA SER A 482 2.89 -32.07 -15.17
C SER A 482 3.91 -33.18 -15.42
N PHE A 483 4.98 -33.17 -14.62
CA PHE A 483 5.97 -34.25 -14.56
C PHE A 483 5.44 -35.49 -13.82
N LEU A 484 4.34 -35.36 -13.06
CA LEU A 484 3.83 -36.41 -12.17
C LEU A 484 2.74 -37.28 -12.83
N GLU A 485 2.25 -36.88 -14.00
CA GLU A 485 1.17 -37.54 -14.75
C GLU A 485 1.67 -38.11 -16.08
N ASN A 486 0.96 -39.12 -16.61
CA ASN A 486 1.27 -39.68 -17.92
C ASN A 486 1.02 -38.65 -19.04
N LEU A 487 1.82 -38.67 -20.11
CA LEU A 487 1.78 -37.70 -21.24
C LEU A 487 0.39 -37.45 -21.84
N LYS A 488 -0.52 -38.44 -21.82
CA LYS A 488 -1.90 -38.31 -22.32
C LYS A 488 -2.86 -37.56 -21.38
N ASP A 489 -2.55 -37.55 -20.08
CA ASP A 489 -3.32 -36.85 -19.04
C ASP A 489 -2.60 -35.56 -18.56
N SER A 490 -1.36 -35.34 -19.02
CA SER A 490 -0.42 -34.43 -18.35
C SER A 490 -0.65 -32.95 -18.62
N TYR A 491 -1.50 -32.54 -19.57
CA TYR A 491 -1.68 -31.12 -19.90
C TYR A 491 -3.13 -30.67 -20.11
N TYR A 492 -3.37 -29.40 -19.79
CA TYR A 492 -4.61 -28.69 -20.10
C TYR A 492 -4.32 -27.25 -20.55
N VAL A 493 -5.29 -26.64 -21.21
CA VAL A 493 -5.17 -25.32 -21.82
C VAL A 493 -6.25 -24.40 -21.24
N GLU A 494 -5.83 -23.24 -20.75
CA GLU A 494 -6.72 -22.14 -20.35
C GLU A 494 -6.66 -21.06 -21.44
N ASN A 495 -7.81 -20.70 -22.01
CA ASN A 495 -7.93 -19.59 -22.94
C ASN A 495 -8.80 -18.50 -22.33
N GLU A 496 -8.42 -17.25 -22.53
CA GLU A 496 -9.18 -16.09 -22.11
C GLU A 496 -9.22 -15.05 -23.21
N ALA A 497 -10.41 -14.52 -23.47
CA ALA A 497 -10.62 -13.34 -24.30
C ALA A 497 -11.47 -12.36 -23.51
N SER A 498 -10.93 -11.17 -23.28
CA SER A 498 -11.56 -10.14 -22.46
C SER A 498 -11.54 -8.79 -23.16
N VAL A 499 -12.59 -8.01 -22.99
CA VAL A 499 -12.68 -6.61 -23.41
C VAL A 499 -13.12 -5.80 -22.20
N SER A 500 -12.43 -4.70 -21.90
CA SER A 500 -12.83 -3.74 -20.88
C SER A 500 -12.93 -2.35 -21.45
N ALA A 501 -13.77 -1.52 -20.83
CA ALA A 501 -13.84 -0.09 -21.08
C ALA A 501 -14.00 0.62 -19.73
N SER A 502 -13.15 1.62 -19.49
CA SER A 502 -13.29 2.49 -18.32
C SER A 502 -14.33 3.57 -18.62
N ILE A 503 -15.36 3.64 -17.78
CA ILE A 503 -16.44 4.59 -17.85
C ILE A 503 -16.26 5.55 -16.67
N LEU A 504 -16.14 6.85 -16.95
CA LEU A 504 -15.69 7.83 -15.96
C LEU A 504 -14.30 7.42 -15.39
N GLU A 505 -13.84 8.08 -14.32
CA GLU A 505 -12.53 7.78 -13.72
C GLU A 505 -12.52 6.51 -12.87
N ASN A 506 -13.69 6.07 -12.38
CA ASN A 506 -13.79 5.04 -11.32
C ASN A 506 -14.70 3.86 -11.67
N TYR A 507 -15.28 3.78 -12.87
CA TYR A 507 -16.07 2.61 -13.27
C TYR A 507 -15.41 1.88 -14.44
N GLU A 508 -15.62 0.57 -14.47
CA GLU A 508 -15.13 -0.30 -15.53
C GLU A 508 -16.25 -1.24 -15.95
N VAL A 509 -16.50 -1.35 -17.24
CA VAL A 509 -17.37 -2.38 -17.79
C VAL A 509 -16.51 -3.36 -18.54
N PHE A 510 -16.73 -4.65 -18.33
CA PHE A 510 -15.93 -5.68 -18.97
C PHE A 510 -16.77 -6.88 -19.40
N LEU A 511 -16.34 -7.51 -20.49
CA LEU A 511 -16.79 -8.80 -20.97
C LEU A 511 -15.60 -9.75 -20.94
N ARG A 512 -15.73 -10.89 -20.27
CA ARG A 512 -14.71 -11.95 -20.19
C ARG A 512 -15.29 -13.25 -20.70
N ASN A 513 -14.60 -13.88 -21.63
CA ASN A 513 -14.82 -15.25 -22.04
C ASN A 513 -13.64 -16.12 -21.58
N THR A 514 -13.92 -17.22 -20.90
CA THR A 514 -12.90 -18.17 -20.44
C THR A 514 -13.26 -19.58 -20.85
N VAL A 515 -12.28 -20.31 -21.37
CA VAL A 515 -12.43 -21.70 -21.82
C VAL A 515 -11.29 -22.52 -21.24
N VAL A 516 -11.60 -23.63 -20.56
CA VAL A 516 -10.60 -24.56 -20.02
C VAL A 516 -10.81 -25.94 -20.64
N THR A 517 -9.81 -26.45 -21.37
CA THR A 517 -9.91 -27.74 -22.06
C THR A 517 -8.82 -28.72 -21.60
N LYS A 518 -9.20 -29.99 -21.45
CA LYS A 518 -8.26 -31.09 -21.26
C LYS A 518 -7.88 -31.62 -22.65
N THR A 519 -6.60 -31.93 -22.90
CA THR A 519 -6.14 -32.54 -24.17
C THR A 519 -6.36 -31.73 -25.47
N GLY A 520 -6.69 -30.44 -25.40
CA GLY A 520 -6.90 -29.60 -26.58
C GLY A 520 -8.19 -29.89 -27.37
N GLY A 521 -9.05 -30.78 -26.89
CA GLY A 521 -10.38 -31.01 -27.45
C GLY A 521 -11.34 -29.90 -27.04
N PHE A 522 -12.02 -29.29 -28.02
CA PHE A 522 -13.04 -28.27 -27.77
C PHE A 522 -14.40 -28.96 -27.58
N ASN A 523 -14.91 -28.97 -26.35
CA ASN A 523 -16.29 -29.35 -26.08
C ASN A 523 -17.13 -28.09 -25.84
N LEU A 524 -18.27 -27.99 -26.53
CA LEU A 524 -19.20 -26.86 -26.46
C LEU A 524 -19.72 -26.54 -25.04
N GLY A 525 -19.50 -27.40 -24.04
CA GLY A 525 -19.85 -27.11 -22.64
C GLY A 525 -18.81 -26.27 -21.88
N GLN A 526 -17.56 -26.16 -22.32
CA GLN A 526 -16.48 -25.67 -21.44
C GLN A 526 -16.20 -24.16 -21.52
N TYR A 527 -17.23 -23.33 -21.75
CA TYR A 527 -17.08 -21.88 -21.83
C TYR A 527 -17.88 -21.15 -20.76
N GLN A 528 -17.31 -20.08 -20.24
CA GLN A 528 -17.98 -19.12 -19.38
C GLN A 528 -17.90 -17.74 -20.03
N ILE A 529 -19.05 -17.13 -20.30
CA ILE A 529 -19.15 -15.73 -20.75
C ILE A 529 -19.63 -14.92 -19.56
N MET A 530 -18.89 -13.89 -19.18
CA MET A 530 -19.14 -13.05 -18.03
C MET A 530 -19.18 -11.59 -18.45
N LEU A 531 -20.29 -10.91 -18.20
CA LEU A 531 -20.41 -9.46 -18.26
C LEU A 531 -20.31 -8.91 -16.85
N GLY A 532 -19.53 -7.84 -16.66
CA GLY A 532 -19.32 -7.25 -15.35
C GLY A 532 -19.25 -5.73 -15.36
N VAL A 533 -19.59 -5.16 -14.21
CA VAL A 533 -19.37 -3.74 -13.89
C VAL A 533 -18.57 -3.67 -12.60
N GLY A 534 -17.46 -2.95 -12.63
CA GLY A 534 -16.59 -2.66 -11.50
C GLY A 534 -16.63 -1.20 -11.09
N LYS A 535 -16.46 -0.92 -9.80
CA LYS A 535 -16.25 0.42 -9.24
C LYS A 535 -14.99 0.44 -8.38
N TYR A 536 -14.08 1.34 -8.71
CA TYR A 536 -12.90 1.64 -7.90
C TYR A 536 -13.26 2.59 -6.75
N PHE A 537 -12.77 2.34 -5.52
CA PHE A 537 -13.15 3.09 -4.32
C PHE A 537 -12.03 3.32 -3.30
#